data_AF-A0A844SL37-F1
#
_entry.id   AF-A0A844SL37-F1
#
_cell.length_a   1.000
_cell.length_b   1.000
_cell.length_c   1.000
_cell.angle_alpha   90.00
_cell.angle_beta   90.00
_cell.angle_gamma   90.00
#
_symmetry.space_group_name_H-M   'P 1'
#
loop_
_entity.id
_entity.type
_entity.pdbx_description
1 polymer ?
#
loop_
_entity_poly.entity_id
_entity_poly.type
_entity_poly.pdbx_seq_one_letter_code
_entity_poly.pdbx_strand_id
1 'polypeptide(L)'
;MTATEAASVPHLDVDPFALEFFADPFPTHERLREAAPVVYLDKWNVYGVARYAEVHAVLNDPATFCSSRGVGLSDFSKEKPWRPAS
;
A
#
# COMPACT_ATOMS: atom_id res chain seq x y z
N MET A 1 20.50 -23.96 4.87
CA MET A 1 19.17 -23.36 5.09
C MET A 1 19.38 -22.05 5.81
N THR A 2 19.52 -20.95 5.08
CA THR A 2 19.65 -19.60 5.67
C THR A 2 18.27 -19.15 6.11
N ALA A 3 18.09 -18.97 7.42
CA ALA A 3 16.90 -18.36 7.96
C ALA A 3 16.85 -16.89 7.49
N THR A 4 15.81 -16.53 6.75
CA THR A 4 15.48 -15.14 6.46
C THR A 4 15.12 -14.48 7.79
N GLU A 5 16.02 -13.67 8.32
CA GLU A 5 15.70 -12.72 9.39
C GLU A 5 14.50 -11.92 8.90
N ALA A 6 13.40 -11.92 9.64
CA ALA A 6 12.19 -11.19 9.27
C ALA A 6 12.51 -9.70 9.32
N ALA A 7 12.97 -9.16 8.19
CA ALA A 7 13.27 -7.75 8.05
C ALA A 7 12.01 -6.97 8.45
N SER A 8 12.13 -6.11 9.46
CA SER A 8 11.04 -5.24 9.89
C SER A 8 10.62 -4.37 8.72
N VAL A 9 9.31 -4.31 8.43
CA VAL A 9 8.76 -3.43 7.40
C VAL A 9 9.08 -1.99 7.77
N PRO A 10 9.76 -1.20 6.93
CA PRO A 10 10.07 0.19 7.26
C PRO A 10 8.80 1.03 7.29
N HIS A 11 8.71 1.86 8.32
CA HIS A 11 7.66 2.84 8.52
C HIS A 11 8.07 4.17 7.88
N LEU A 12 7.18 4.76 7.10
CA LEU A 12 7.40 6.01 6.39
C LEU A 12 6.30 7.01 6.73
N ASP A 13 6.72 8.20 7.16
CA ASP A 13 5.87 9.38 7.26
C ASP A 13 5.77 10.05 5.88
N VAL A 14 5.05 9.38 4.97
CA VAL A 14 4.74 9.86 3.63
C VAL A 14 3.23 9.85 3.46
N ASP A 15 2.68 10.96 2.99
CA ASP A 15 1.27 11.06 2.62
C ASP A 15 1.09 11.05 1.10
N PRO A 16 0.72 9.91 0.48
CA PRO A 16 0.46 9.83 -0.96
C PRO A 16 -0.85 10.52 -1.38
N PHE A 17 -1.61 11.08 -0.44
CA PHE A 17 -2.85 11.83 -0.70
C PHE A 17 -2.73 13.32 -0.40
N ALA A 18 -1.53 13.81 -0.07
CA ALA A 18 -1.26 15.22 0.14
C ALA A 18 -1.23 16.00 -1.19
N LEU A 19 -1.57 17.29 -1.15
CA LEU A 19 -1.55 18.15 -2.35
C LEU A 19 -0.14 18.31 -2.91
N GLU A 20 0.86 18.34 -2.05
CA GLU A 20 2.28 18.42 -2.40
C GLU A 20 2.72 17.16 -3.15
N PHE A 21 2.23 15.99 -2.73
CA PHE A 21 2.46 14.74 -3.45
C PHE A 21 1.81 14.78 -4.83
N PHE A 22 0.58 15.28 -4.95
CA PHE A 22 -0.07 15.41 -6.26
C PHE A 22 0.64 16.43 -7.18
N ALA A 23 1.27 17.45 -6.61
CA ALA A 23 2.02 18.45 -7.36
C ALA A 23 3.33 17.90 -7.95
N ASP A 24 4.07 17.09 -7.18
CA ASP A 24 5.28 16.41 -7.65
C ASP A 24 5.45 15.03 -6.97
N PRO A 25 4.87 13.96 -7.54
CA PRO A 25 4.85 12.65 -6.90
C PRO A 25 6.14 11.85 -7.09
N PHE A 26 6.95 12.19 -8.10
CA PHE A 26 8.07 11.33 -8.53
C PHE A 26 9.17 11.16 -7.47
N PRO A 27 9.61 12.21 -6.74
CA PRO A 27 10.58 12.05 -5.67
C PRO A 27 10.07 11.11 -4.57
N THR A 28 8.79 11.22 -4.24
CA THR A 28 8.16 10.36 -3.22
C THR A 28 8.04 8.93 -3.72
N HIS A 29 7.66 8.71 -4.99
CA HIS A 29 7.63 7.38 -5.58
C HIS A 29 9.01 6.69 -5.56
N GLU A 30 10.09 7.43 -5.83
CA GLU A 30 11.46 6.92 -5.74
C GLU A 30 11.81 6.53 -4.30
N ARG A 31 11.54 7.41 -3.33
CA ARG A 31 11.74 7.12 -1.91
C ARG A 31 11.00 5.86 -1.46
N LEU A 32 9.75 5.67 -1.90
CA LEU A 32 8.96 4.48 -1.59
C LEU A 32 9.58 3.20 -2.17
N ARG A 33 10.08 3.26 -3.42
CA ARG A 33 10.73 2.12 -4.07
C ARG A 33 12.05 1.75 -3.42
N GLU A 34 12.87 2.73 -3.08
CA GLU A 34 14.21 2.46 -2.52
C GLU A 34 14.15 1.98 -1.07
N ALA A 35 13.14 2.40 -0.30
CA ALA A 35 13.00 2.01 1.12
C ALA A 35 12.93 0.49 1.34
N ALA A 36 12.01 -0.20 0.65
CA ALA A 36 11.83 -1.65 0.72
C ALA A 36 10.81 -2.13 -0.34
N PRO A 37 10.70 -3.45 -0.59
CA PRO A 37 9.60 -4.02 -1.39
C PRO A 37 8.21 -3.69 -0.84
N VAL A 38 8.09 -3.66 0.50
CA VAL A 38 6.86 -3.32 1.23
C VAL A 38 7.23 -2.28 2.28
N VAL A 39 6.40 -1.25 2.42
CA VAL A 39 6.52 -0.19 3.44
C VAL A 39 5.24 -0.11 4.25
N TYR A 40 5.30 0.53 5.42
CA TYR A 40 4.13 0.92 6.20
C TYR A 40 3.98 2.44 6.21
N LEU A 41 2.78 2.95 5.92
CA LEU A 41 2.47 4.39 5.88
C LEU A 41 1.71 4.77 7.16
N ASP A 42 2.43 5.37 8.11
CA ASP A 42 1.92 5.62 9.47
C ASP A 42 0.66 6.48 9.49
N LYS A 43 0.61 7.51 8.63
CA LYS A 43 -0.52 8.45 8.56
C LYS A 43 -1.86 7.75 8.31
N TRP A 44 -1.84 6.68 7.53
CA TRP A 44 -3.05 5.98 7.07
C TRP A 44 -3.17 4.58 7.65
N ASN A 45 -2.17 4.10 8.40
CA ASN A 45 -2.11 2.74 8.95
C ASN A 45 -2.24 1.64 7.87
N VAL A 46 -1.62 1.85 6.71
CA VAL A 46 -1.67 0.92 5.57
C VAL A 46 -0.29 0.45 5.13
N TYR A 47 -0.25 -0.75 4.55
CA TYR A 47 0.91 -1.20 3.79
C TYR A 47 0.93 -0.56 2.40
N GLY A 48 2.12 -0.31 1.87
CA GLY A 48 2.35 0.21 0.53
C GLY A 48 3.33 -0.65 -0.27
N VAL A 49 3.08 -0.80 -1.57
CA VAL A 49 4.00 -1.38 -2.55
C VAL A 49 4.18 -0.39 -3.70
N ALA A 50 5.42 -0.06 -4.03
CA ALA A 50 5.74 0.96 -5.04
C ALA A 50 6.62 0.44 -6.19
N ARG A 51 7.19 -0.75 -6.03
CA ARG A 51 8.01 -1.42 -7.04
C ARG A 51 7.12 -2.22 -8.00
N TYR A 52 7.55 -2.33 -9.24
CA TYR A 52 6.78 -3.03 -10.28
C TYR A 52 6.49 -4.49 -9.92
N ALA A 53 7.48 -5.23 -9.40
CA ALA A 53 7.33 -6.65 -9.11
C ALA A 53 6.23 -6.91 -8.06
N GLU A 54 6.26 -6.18 -6.95
CA GLU A 54 5.27 -6.32 -5.88
C GLU A 54 3.88 -5.84 -6.31
N VAL A 55 3.79 -4.71 -7.03
CA VAL A 55 2.51 -4.23 -7.59
C VAL A 55 1.90 -5.28 -8.53
N HIS A 56 2.71 -5.83 -9.44
CA HIS A 56 2.26 -6.86 -10.37
C HIS A 56 1.83 -8.14 -9.63
N ALA A 57 2.58 -8.58 -8.62
CA ALA A 57 2.24 -9.76 -7.82
C ALA A 57 0.90 -9.58 -7.10
N VAL A 58 0.68 -8.44 -6.44
CA VAL A 58 -0.56 -8.12 -5.72
C VAL A 58 -1.76 -8.12 -6.66
N LEU A 59 -1.64 -7.50 -7.83
CA LEU A 59 -2.71 -7.44 -8.82
C LEU A 59 -3.08 -8.82 -9.41
N ASN A 60 -2.15 -9.77 -9.42
CA ASN A 60 -2.35 -11.11 -9.98
C ASN A 60 -2.66 -12.20 -8.93
N ASP A 61 -2.78 -11.85 -7.64
CA ASP A 61 -3.22 -12.76 -6.58
C ASP A 61 -4.50 -12.24 -5.89
N PRO A 62 -5.66 -12.32 -6.57
CA PRO A 62 -6.93 -11.84 -6.03
C PRO A 62 -7.47 -12.71 -4.88
N ALA A 63 -6.95 -13.93 -4.71
CA ALA A 63 -7.34 -14.81 -3.62
C ALA A 63 -6.79 -14.30 -2.28
N THR A 64 -5.56 -13.78 -2.28
CA THR A 64 -4.94 -13.14 -1.12
C THR A 64 -5.30 -11.65 -1.03
N PHE A 65 -5.26 -10.92 -2.14
CA PHE A 65 -5.51 -9.47 -2.20
C PHE A 65 -6.87 -9.17 -2.84
N CYS A 66 -7.94 -9.37 -2.08
CA CYS A 66 -9.32 -9.28 -2.58
C CYS A 66 -9.83 -7.84 -2.79
N SER A 67 -10.68 -7.64 -3.79
CA SER A 67 -11.38 -6.36 -4.03
C SER A 67 -12.75 -6.25 -3.37
N SER A 68 -13.30 -7.36 -2.84
CA SER A 68 -14.66 -7.42 -2.28
C SER A 68 -14.84 -6.59 -1.01
N ARG A 69 -13.74 -6.20 -0.36
CA ARG A 69 -13.73 -5.38 0.87
C ARG A 69 -13.51 -3.89 0.57
N GLY A 70 -13.64 -3.48 -0.69
CA GLY A 70 -13.31 -2.12 -1.14
C GLY A 70 -11.87 -2.00 -1.62
N VAL A 71 -11.63 -1.09 -2.57
CA VAL A 71 -10.31 -0.82 -3.18
C VAL A 71 -9.72 0.52 -2.70
N GLY A 72 -10.26 1.08 -1.62
CA GLY A 72 -9.79 2.30 -0.98
C GLY A 72 -9.27 2.02 0.44
N LEU A 73 -9.12 3.06 1.26
CA LEU A 73 -8.64 2.93 2.65
C LEU A 73 -9.64 2.23 3.58
N SER A 74 -10.94 2.32 3.30
CA SER A 74 -11.99 1.69 4.09
C SER A 74 -12.15 0.20 3.76
N ASP A 75 -12.33 -0.59 4.81
CA ASP A 75 -12.58 -2.02 4.73
C ASP A 75 -14.08 -2.32 4.92
N PHE A 76 -14.78 -2.64 3.84
CA PHE A 76 -16.25 -2.83 3.82
C PHE A 76 -16.75 -4.03 4.62
N SER A 77 -15.85 -4.92 5.06
CA SER A 77 -16.21 -5.97 6.02
C SER A 77 -16.25 -5.49 7.47
N LYS A 78 -15.57 -4.37 7.76
CA LYS A 78 -15.45 -3.77 9.09
C LYS A 78 -16.23 -2.46 9.21
N GLU A 79 -16.40 -1.76 8.09
CA GLU A 79 -17.00 -0.43 8.01
C GLU A 79 -18.18 -0.44 7.04
N LYS A 80 -19.20 0.37 7.32
CA LYS A 80 -20.37 0.50 6.43
C LYS A 80 -19.96 1.25 5.15
N PRO A 81 -20.12 0.66 3.95
CA PRO A 81 -19.83 1.36 2.70
C PRO A 81 -20.67 2.63 2.56
N TRP A 82 -20.05 3.72 2.11
CA TRP A 82 -20.77 4.97 1.87
C TRP A 82 -21.59 4.95 0.57
N ARG A 83 -21.15 4.16 -0.43
CA ARG A 83 -21.89 3.89 -1.67
C ARG A 83 -22.61 2.53 -1.56
N PRO A 84 -23.86 2.43 -2.05
CA PRO A 84 -24.52 1.14 -2.23
C PRO A 84 -23.72 0.24 -3.17
N ALA A 85 -23.84 -1.07 -2.99
CA ALA A 85 -23.33 -2.03 -3.97
C ALA A 85 -24.07 -1.82 -5.32
N SER A 86 -23.30 -1.75 -6.40
CA SER A 86 -23.83 -1.68 -7.78
C SER A 86 -24.51 -2.98 -8.20
#